data_AF-A0A923H8W9-F1
#
_entry.id   AF-A0A923H8W9-F1
#
_cell.length_a   1.000
_cell.length_b   1.000
_cell.length_c   1.000
_cell.angle_alpha   90.00
_cell.angle_beta   90.00
_cell.angle_gamma   90.00
#
_symmetry.space_group_name_H-M   'P 1'
#
loop_
_entity.id
_entity.type
_entity.pdbx_description
1 polymer ?
#
loop_
_entity_poly.entity_id
_entity_poly.type
_entity_poly.pdbx_seq_one_letter_code
_entity_poly.pdbx_strand_id
1 'polypeptide(L)'
;MRPTLILILLFTLMSCEYFNIKKTTPEAILKEELKTFNWDEVDTYPSFSQCDSLSLKEEKKSCFESTLYAEISGFLQNQIIVVTEDVNDTLQLEFKVSKQGDLFLMKTEMDSLTQQQIPQLQRLLQKSLDSLPRIYPAIKRGQQVATEFKLPVIITVD
;
A
#
# COMPACT_ATOMS: atom_id res chain seq x y z
N MET A 1 26.33 -32.27 60.98
CA MET A 1 25.58 -31.10 60.45
C MET A 1 26.59 -30.00 60.16
N ARG A 2 26.64 -29.48 58.92
CA ARG A 2 27.51 -28.40 58.37
C ARG A 2 28.16 -28.65 56.98
N PRO A 3 27.87 -29.70 56.18
CA PRO A 3 28.24 -29.67 54.75
C PRO A 3 27.17 -29.00 53.87
N THR A 4 26.03 -28.58 54.44
CA THR A 4 24.89 -28.03 53.71
C THR A 4 25.01 -26.55 53.36
N LEU A 5 26.02 -25.83 53.88
CA LEU A 5 26.16 -24.39 53.64
C LEU A 5 26.96 -24.05 52.35
N ILE A 6 27.78 -24.98 51.87
CA ILE A 6 28.69 -24.74 50.74
C ILE A 6 27.99 -25.04 49.39
N LEU A 7 27.01 -25.93 49.37
CA LEU A 7 26.27 -26.29 48.15
C LEU A 7 25.25 -25.22 47.72
N ILE A 8 24.83 -24.34 48.64
CA ILE A 8 23.84 -23.28 48.39
C ILE A 8 24.51 -22.01 47.82
N LEU A 9 25.83 -21.87 47.99
CA LEU A 9 26.59 -20.70 47.57
C LEU A 9 27.04 -20.76 46.10
N LEU A 10 26.99 -21.93 45.45
CA LEU A 10 27.46 -22.09 44.07
C LEU A 10 26.35 -21.99 43.01
N PHE A 11 25.07 -21.99 43.41
CA PHE A 11 23.94 -21.95 42.48
C PHE A 11 23.38 -20.55 42.22
N THR A 12 23.89 -19.52 42.90
CA THR A 12 23.38 -18.13 42.82
C THR A 12 24.15 -17.24 41.84
N LEU A 13 25.13 -17.79 41.10
CA LEU A 13 25.95 -17.04 40.12
C LEU A 13 25.58 -17.26 38.65
N MET A 14 24.42 -17.88 38.36
CA MET A 14 23.78 -17.73 37.03
C MET A 14 22.58 -16.80 37.14
N SER A 15 22.87 -15.53 37.45
CA SER A 15 21.99 -14.42 37.10
C SER A 15 22.09 -14.17 35.59
N CYS A 16 21.23 -14.81 34.79
CA CYS A 16 20.93 -14.31 33.45
C CYS A 16 19.93 -13.16 33.57
N GLU A 17 20.48 -11.97 33.67
CA GLU A 17 20.15 -10.80 32.84
C GLU A 17 18.71 -10.71 32.30
N TYR A 18 17.90 -9.92 32.98
CA TYR A 18 17.09 -8.86 32.37
C TYR A 18 16.30 -9.25 31.11
N PHE A 19 15.40 -10.23 31.22
CA PHE A 19 14.29 -10.32 30.26
C PHE A 19 13.22 -9.29 30.63
N ASN A 20 13.34 -8.10 30.04
CA ASN A 20 12.29 -7.09 30.06
C ASN A 20 11.12 -7.59 29.20
N ILE A 21 10.22 -8.37 29.79
CA ILE A 21 8.92 -8.63 29.18
C ILE A 21 8.13 -7.32 29.34
N LYS A 22 8.23 -6.44 28.34
CA LYS A 22 7.23 -5.38 28.14
C LYS A 22 5.88 -6.08 28.10
N LYS A 23 5.05 -5.85 29.11
CA LYS A 23 3.62 -6.17 29.05
C LYS A 23 3.03 -5.33 27.94
N THR A 24 2.94 -5.89 26.74
CA THR A 24 2.15 -5.33 25.66
C THR A 24 0.69 -5.45 26.10
N THR A 25 0.05 -4.31 26.34
CA THR A 25 -1.41 -4.27 26.43
C THR A 25 -1.99 -4.76 25.09
N PRO A 26 -3.21 -5.32 25.06
CA PRO A 26 -3.87 -5.68 23.79
C PRO A 26 -3.93 -4.50 22.79
N GLU A 27 -3.90 -3.29 23.32
CA GLU A 27 -3.85 -2.01 22.58
C GLU A 27 -2.49 -1.75 21.89
N ALA A 28 -1.40 -2.34 22.38
CA ALA A 28 -0.08 -2.28 21.73
C ALA A 28 0.06 -3.33 20.63
N ILE A 29 -0.60 -4.49 20.77
CA ILE A 29 -0.74 -5.48 19.68
C ILE A 29 -1.59 -4.88 18.54
N LEU A 30 -2.63 -4.11 18.89
CA LEU A 30 -3.46 -3.39 17.90
C LEU A 30 -2.67 -2.34 17.09
N LYS A 31 -1.52 -1.88 17.57
CA LYS A 31 -0.70 -0.84 16.92
C LYS A 31 0.52 -1.37 16.17
N GLU A 32 0.94 -2.60 16.45
CA GLU A 32 1.97 -3.34 15.67
C GLU A 32 1.36 -4.21 14.55
N GLU A 33 0.03 -4.32 14.51
CA GLU A 33 -0.78 -4.84 13.40
C GLU A 33 -1.03 -3.78 12.29
N LEU A 34 -0.29 -2.66 12.27
CA LEU A 34 -0.18 -1.79 11.09
C LEU A 34 0.80 -2.38 10.06
N LYS A 35 0.69 -3.69 9.83
CA LYS A 35 1.26 -4.34 8.66
C LYS A 35 0.37 -3.96 7.49
N THR A 36 0.94 -3.14 6.60
CA THR A 36 0.63 -3.06 5.17
C THR A 36 -0.44 -4.05 4.73
N PHE A 37 -1.65 -3.54 4.52
CA PHE A 37 -2.81 -4.34 4.18
C PHE A 37 -2.65 -4.83 2.75
N ASN A 38 -2.10 -6.03 2.60
CA ASN A 38 -2.03 -6.76 1.33
C ASN A 38 -3.46 -7.10 0.87
N TRP A 39 -3.71 -7.14 -0.43
CA TRP A 39 -5.04 -7.34 -1.05
C TRP A 39 -5.76 -8.62 -0.64
N ASP A 40 -5.06 -9.53 0.03
CA ASP A 40 -5.36 -10.95 0.06
C ASP A 40 -6.56 -11.36 0.93
N GLU A 41 -7.23 -10.46 1.66
CA GLU A 41 -8.33 -10.87 2.55
C GLU A 41 -9.54 -9.93 2.60
N VAL A 42 -9.92 -9.31 1.49
CA VAL A 42 -11.23 -8.64 1.40
C VAL A 42 -12.26 -9.55 0.73
N ASP A 43 -13.53 -9.40 1.09
CA ASP A 43 -14.63 -10.10 0.41
C ASP A 43 -14.87 -9.49 -0.97
N THR A 44 -14.82 -8.16 -1.05
CA THR A 44 -14.90 -7.40 -2.30
C THR A 44 -13.83 -6.32 -2.33
N TYR A 45 -13.21 -6.15 -3.49
CA TYR A 45 -12.23 -5.10 -3.73
C TYR A 45 -12.92 -3.74 -3.89
N PRO A 46 -12.17 -2.62 -3.80
CA PRO A 46 -12.69 -1.34 -4.22
C PRO A 46 -13.21 -1.42 -5.65
N SER A 47 -14.30 -0.70 -5.94
CA SER A 47 -14.92 -0.73 -7.26
C SER A 47 -15.41 0.64 -7.69
N PHE A 48 -15.49 0.83 -9.00
CA PHE A 48 -16.26 1.91 -9.62
C PHE A 48 -17.65 1.39 -9.98
N SER A 49 -18.63 2.30 -10.11
CA SER A 49 -20.00 1.93 -10.50
C SER A 49 -20.09 1.14 -11.81
N GLN A 50 -19.22 1.43 -12.78
CA GLN A 50 -19.15 0.69 -14.05
C GLN A 50 -18.74 -0.78 -13.90
N CYS A 51 -18.15 -1.16 -12.76
CA CYS A 51 -17.75 -2.53 -12.46
C CYS A 51 -18.84 -3.32 -11.69
N ASP A 52 -19.97 -2.69 -11.34
CA ASP A 52 -20.98 -3.29 -10.46
C ASP A 52 -21.73 -4.46 -11.10
N SER A 53 -21.86 -4.46 -12.43
CA SER A 53 -22.51 -5.54 -13.19
C SER A 53 -21.73 -6.86 -13.19
N LEU A 54 -20.44 -6.81 -12.84
CA LEU A 54 -19.58 -8.00 -12.75
C LEU A 54 -19.94 -8.78 -11.49
N SER A 55 -19.89 -10.11 -11.54
CA SER A 55 -20.24 -10.97 -10.41
C SER A 55 -19.00 -11.57 -9.74
N LEU A 56 -17.94 -11.82 -10.51
CA LEU A 56 -16.73 -12.43 -10.00
C LEU A 56 -15.80 -11.40 -9.36
N LYS A 57 -15.26 -11.75 -8.19
CA LYS A 57 -14.35 -10.91 -7.41
C LYS A 57 -13.12 -10.48 -8.22
N GLU A 58 -12.53 -11.41 -8.97
CA GLU A 58 -11.34 -11.13 -9.80
C GLU A 58 -11.66 -10.27 -11.02
N GLU A 59 -12.85 -10.42 -11.62
CA GLU A 59 -13.30 -9.52 -12.69
C GLU A 59 -13.50 -8.09 -12.17
N LYS A 60 -14.08 -7.92 -10.97
CA LYS A 60 -14.20 -6.61 -10.33
C LYS A 60 -12.85 -5.98 -10.04
N LYS A 61 -11.88 -6.76 -9.56
CA LYS A 61 -10.50 -6.32 -9.38
C LYS A 61 -9.90 -5.81 -10.68
N SER A 62 -9.95 -6.65 -11.73
CA SER A 62 -9.39 -6.29 -13.03
C SER A 62 -10.07 -5.06 -13.62
N CYS A 63 -11.40 -4.94 -13.47
CA CYS A 63 -12.15 -3.76 -13.88
C CYS A 63 -11.69 -2.51 -13.13
N PHE A 64 -11.51 -2.58 -11.82
CA PHE A 64 -11.03 -1.46 -11.01
C PHE A 64 -9.60 -1.03 -11.41
N GLU A 65 -8.67 -1.98 -11.50
CA GLU A 65 -7.27 -1.72 -11.87
C GLU A 65 -7.16 -1.14 -13.29
N SER A 66 -7.87 -1.70 -14.26
CA SER A 66 -7.87 -1.23 -15.64
C SER A 66 -8.53 0.14 -15.81
N THR A 67 -9.61 0.41 -15.08
CA THR A 67 -10.25 1.73 -15.07
C THR A 67 -9.28 2.78 -14.54
N LEU A 68 -8.65 2.51 -13.39
CA LEU A 68 -7.68 3.44 -12.80
C LEU A 68 -6.46 3.64 -13.71
N TYR A 69 -5.95 2.57 -14.32
CA TYR A 69 -4.88 2.65 -15.31
C TYR A 69 -5.29 3.52 -16.51
N ALA A 70 -6.49 3.32 -17.06
CA ALA A 70 -6.99 4.08 -18.20
C ALA A 70 -7.14 5.57 -17.90
N GLU A 71 -7.65 5.93 -16.72
CA GLU A 71 -7.80 7.32 -16.28
C GLU A 71 -6.43 8.00 -16.11
N ILE A 72 -5.48 7.34 -15.44
CA ILE A 72 -4.13 7.87 -15.24
C ILE A 72 -3.39 8.03 -16.58
N SER A 73 -3.35 6.96 -17.38
CA SER A 73 -2.65 6.96 -18.67
C SER A 73 -3.27 7.94 -19.65
N GLY A 74 -4.60 7.99 -19.76
CA GLY A 74 -5.33 8.94 -20.59
C GLY A 74 -5.09 10.39 -20.16
N PHE A 75 -5.05 10.68 -18.85
CA PHE A 75 -4.71 12.01 -18.36
C PHE A 75 -3.28 12.42 -18.77
N LEU A 76 -2.31 11.52 -18.60
CA LEU A 76 -0.89 11.77 -18.91
C LEU A 76 -0.66 11.98 -20.42
N GLN A 77 -1.32 11.19 -21.27
CA GLN A 77 -1.25 11.32 -22.73
C GLN A 77 -1.78 12.67 -23.24
N ASN A 78 -2.68 13.30 -22.49
CA ASN A 78 -3.19 14.63 -22.81
C ASN A 78 -2.27 15.78 -22.33
N GLN A 79 -1.18 15.47 -21.62
CA GLN A 79 -0.20 16.47 -21.20
C GLN A 79 0.87 16.65 -22.27
N ILE A 80 1.29 17.90 -22.47
CA ILE A 80 2.49 18.19 -23.26
C ILE A 80 3.70 17.97 -22.35
N ILE A 81 4.39 16.85 -22.55
CA ILE A 81 5.64 16.52 -21.86
C ILE A 81 6.76 16.62 -22.89
N VAL A 82 7.78 17.42 -22.57
CA VAL A 82 8.96 17.59 -23.43
C VAL A 82 10.15 17.00 -22.69
N VAL A 83 10.82 16.05 -23.33
CA VAL A 83 12.02 15.38 -22.81
C VAL A 83 13.20 15.67 -23.74
N THR A 84 14.42 15.60 -23.21
CA THR A 84 15.65 15.71 -24.02
C THR A 84 16.20 14.36 -24.44
N GLU A 85 15.78 13.30 -23.73
CA GLU A 85 16.15 11.91 -23.97
C GLU A 85 14.89 11.06 -23.87
N ASP A 86 14.76 10.05 -24.74
CA ASP A 86 13.64 9.12 -24.75
C ASP A 86 13.48 8.46 -23.37
N VAL A 87 12.26 8.50 -22.85
CA VAL A 87 11.90 7.88 -21.57
C VAL A 87 11.03 6.67 -21.85
N ASN A 88 11.42 5.51 -21.32
CA ASN A 88 10.60 4.30 -21.29
C ASN A 88 10.74 3.64 -19.92
N ASP A 89 9.71 3.79 -19.09
CA ASP A 89 9.75 3.40 -17.68
C ASP A 89 8.41 2.78 -17.25
N THR A 90 8.44 1.93 -16.22
CA THR A 90 7.27 1.38 -15.56
C THR A 90 7.20 1.89 -14.13
N LEU A 91 6.38 2.91 -13.91
CA LEU A 91 6.13 3.52 -12.62
C LEU A 91 5.43 2.52 -11.69
N GLN A 92 5.97 2.29 -10.50
CA GLN A 92 5.27 1.53 -9.46
C GLN A 92 4.54 2.50 -8.53
N LEU A 93 3.22 2.58 -8.69
CA LEU A 93 2.38 3.48 -7.89
C LEU A 93 1.77 2.71 -6.73
N GLU A 94 2.01 3.15 -5.50
CA GLU A 94 1.35 2.61 -4.31
C GLU A 94 0.16 3.49 -3.94
N PHE A 95 -1.03 2.88 -3.91
CA PHE A 95 -2.28 3.56 -3.61
C PHE A 95 -2.90 3.08 -2.32
N LYS A 96 -3.70 3.94 -1.69
CA LYS A 96 -4.58 3.62 -0.57
C LYS A 96 -5.99 4.08 -0.87
N VAL A 97 -6.97 3.20 -0.69
CA VAL A 97 -8.40 3.56 -0.68
C VAL A 97 -8.87 3.58 0.77
N SER A 98 -9.47 4.69 1.21
CA SER A 98 -10.04 4.81 2.55
C SER A 98 -11.33 4.02 2.69
N LYS A 99 -11.77 3.79 3.94
CA LYS A 99 -13.10 3.23 4.22
C LYS A 99 -14.25 4.14 3.77
N GLN A 100 -13.97 5.39 3.37
CA GLN A 100 -14.93 6.34 2.81
C GLN A 100 -14.91 6.37 1.27
N GLY A 101 -13.91 5.75 0.65
CA GLY A 101 -13.78 5.68 -0.80
C GLY A 101 -12.84 6.74 -1.39
N ASP A 102 -12.04 7.41 -0.56
CA ASP A 102 -11.04 8.37 -1.02
C ASP A 102 -9.78 7.63 -1.46
N LEU A 103 -9.24 7.98 -2.63
CA LEU A 103 -7.99 7.42 -3.16
C LEU A 103 -6.81 8.34 -2.85
N PHE A 104 -5.73 7.77 -2.33
CA PHE A 104 -4.48 8.46 -2.05
C PHE A 104 -3.31 7.78 -2.77
N LEU A 105 -2.50 8.57 -3.47
CA LEU A 105 -1.20 8.12 -3.96
C LEU A 105 -0.18 8.24 -2.83
N MET A 106 0.25 7.10 -2.31
CA MET A 106 1.14 7.00 -1.14
C MET A 106 2.61 7.10 -1.54
N LYS A 107 2.98 6.40 -2.63
CA LYS A 107 4.35 6.32 -3.11
C LYS A 107 4.38 6.17 -4.62
N THR A 108 5.42 6.71 -5.22
CA THR A 108 5.74 6.51 -6.64
C THR A 108 7.21 6.10 -6.72
N GLU A 109 7.47 4.93 -7.29
CA GLU A 109 8.82 4.52 -7.68
C GLU A 109 8.93 4.67 -9.19
N MET A 110 10.01 5.30 -9.63
CA MET A 110 10.31 5.59 -11.04
C MET A 110 11.83 5.61 -11.22
N ASP A 111 12.28 5.44 -12.45
CA ASP A 111 13.69 5.53 -12.79
C ASP A 111 14.22 6.95 -12.62
N SER A 112 15.51 7.06 -12.31
CA SER A 112 16.17 8.35 -12.11
C SER A 112 16.13 9.22 -13.38
N LEU A 113 16.20 8.59 -14.56
CA LEU A 113 16.04 9.28 -15.85
C LEU A 113 14.65 9.91 -15.97
N THR A 114 13.59 9.15 -15.70
CA THR A 114 12.21 9.65 -15.71
C THR A 114 12.03 10.82 -14.76
N GLN A 115 12.61 10.75 -13.56
CA GLN A 115 12.54 11.83 -12.58
C GLN A 115 13.25 13.11 -13.06
N GLN A 116 14.36 12.96 -13.77
CA GLN A 116 15.12 14.09 -14.33
C GLN A 116 14.44 14.70 -15.55
N GLN A 117 13.92 13.86 -16.45
CA GLN A 117 13.27 14.29 -17.69
C GLN A 117 11.86 14.86 -17.44
N ILE A 118 11.13 14.35 -16.44
CA ILE A 118 9.75 14.73 -16.14
C ILE A 118 9.61 15.10 -14.66
N PRO A 119 10.25 16.19 -14.18
CA PRO A 119 10.24 16.57 -12.76
C PRO A 119 8.83 16.89 -12.23
N GLN A 120 7.89 17.25 -13.11
CA GLN A 120 6.49 17.48 -12.78
C GLN A 120 5.62 16.22 -12.70
N LEU A 121 6.17 15.03 -13.00
CA LEU A 121 5.39 13.79 -13.13
C LEU A 121 4.56 13.48 -11.88
N GLN A 122 5.13 13.65 -10.69
CA GLN A 122 4.41 13.40 -9.44
C GLN A 122 3.18 14.31 -9.27
N ARG A 123 3.29 15.58 -9.67
CA ARG A 123 2.17 16.53 -9.65
C ARG A 123 1.11 16.15 -10.69
N LEU A 124 1.53 15.66 -11.87
CA LEU A 124 0.60 15.21 -12.91
C LEU A 124 -0.16 13.96 -12.48
N LEU A 125 0.52 12.99 -11.86
CA LEU A 125 -0.08 11.80 -11.27
C LEU A 125 -1.09 12.14 -10.17
N GLN A 126 -0.83 13.15 -9.34
CA GLN A 126 -1.83 13.60 -8.36
C GLN A 126 -3.05 14.20 -9.05
N LYS A 127 -2.85 15.07 -10.04
CA LYS A 127 -3.95 15.69 -10.80
C LYS A 127 -4.80 14.69 -11.57
N SER A 128 -4.21 13.59 -12.05
CA SER A 128 -4.98 12.55 -12.74
C SER A 128 -6.00 11.86 -11.83
N LEU A 129 -5.82 11.95 -10.50
CA LEU A 129 -6.77 11.35 -9.54
C LEU A 129 -7.96 12.26 -9.25
N ASP A 130 -7.85 13.57 -9.52
CA ASP A 130 -8.91 14.55 -9.23
C ASP A 130 -10.15 14.35 -10.11
N SER A 131 -10.00 13.74 -11.29
CA SER A 131 -11.09 13.46 -12.23
C SER A 131 -11.74 12.09 -12.05
N LEU A 132 -11.29 11.30 -11.08
CA LEU A 132 -11.78 9.93 -10.92
C LEU A 132 -13.25 9.90 -10.49
N PRO A 133 -14.04 8.96 -11.04
CA PRO A 133 -15.38 8.72 -10.53
C PRO A 133 -15.31 8.22 -9.08
N ARG A 134 -16.43 8.34 -8.36
CA ARG A 134 -16.56 7.86 -6.99
C ARG A 134 -16.13 6.39 -6.89
N ILE A 135 -15.24 6.12 -5.93
CA ILE A 135 -14.80 4.77 -5.57
C ILE A 135 -15.64 4.26 -4.39
N TYR A 136 -16.10 3.02 -4.49
CA TYR A 136 -16.69 2.30 -3.38
C TYR A 136 -15.57 1.55 -2.63
N PRO A 137 -15.49 1.67 -1.30
CA PRO A 137 -14.48 0.98 -0.50
C PRO A 137 -14.57 -0.55 -0.64
N ALA A 138 -13.45 -1.22 -0.36
CA ALA A 138 -13.46 -2.65 -0.18
C ALA A 138 -14.34 -3.06 1.02
N ILE A 139 -14.88 -4.28 0.97
CA ILE A 139 -15.67 -4.85 2.05
C ILE A 139 -14.93 -6.07 2.61
N LYS A 140 -14.78 -6.13 3.93
CA LYS A 140 -14.31 -7.31 4.68
C LYS A 140 -15.31 -7.61 5.79
N ARG A 141 -15.86 -8.83 5.80
CA ARG A 141 -16.89 -9.30 6.74
C ARG A 141 -18.10 -8.37 6.81
N GLY A 142 -18.55 -7.88 5.66
CA GLY A 142 -19.68 -6.94 5.56
C GLY A 142 -19.40 -5.51 6.01
N GLN A 143 -18.15 -5.16 6.33
CA GLN A 143 -17.75 -3.81 6.74
C GLN A 143 -16.81 -3.16 5.72
N GLN A 144 -16.98 -1.87 5.49
CA GLN A 144 -16.07 -1.07 4.66
C GLN A 144 -14.70 -0.96 5.35
N VAL A 145 -13.65 -1.32 4.62
CA VAL A 145 -12.27 -1.28 5.10
C VAL A 145 -11.39 -0.48 4.14
N ALA A 146 -10.28 0.04 4.67
CA ALA A 146 -9.25 0.64 3.84
C ALA A 146 -8.36 -0.45 3.22
N THR A 147 -7.85 -0.20 2.01
CA THR A 147 -6.99 -1.15 1.27
C THR A 147 -5.84 -0.43 0.60
N GLU A 148 -4.70 -1.12 0.47
CA GLU A 148 -3.50 -0.58 -0.18
C GLU A 148 -3.05 -1.51 -1.31
N PHE A 149 -2.70 -0.98 -2.50
CA PHE A 149 -2.19 -1.76 -3.65
C PHE A 149 -1.02 -1.09 -4.32
N LYS A 150 -0.34 -1.88 -5.16
CA LYS A 150 0.51 -1.38 -6.23
C LYS A 150 -0.18 -1.46 -7.58
N LEU A 151 -0.02 -0.44 -8.41
CA LEU A 151 -0.44 -0.42 -9.80
C LEU A 151 0.76 -0.02 -10.67
N PRO A 152 1.26 -0.92 -11.55
CA PRO A 152 2.30 -0.56 -12.51
C PRO A 152 1.70 0.28 -13.65
N VAL A 153 2.35 1.39 -14.00
CA VAL A 153 1.95 2.25 -15.13
C VAL A 153 3.14 2.48 -16.04
N ILE A 154 3.02 2.09 -17.31
CA ILE A 154 4.05 2.30 -18.33
C ILE A 154 3.95 3.72 -18.86
N ILE A 155 5.09 4.41 -18.93
CA ILE A 155 5.25 5.72 -19.57
C ILE A 155 6.29 5.61 -20.68
N THR A 156 5.94 6.15 -21.86
CA THR A 156 6.83 6.23 -23.02
C THR A 156 6.71 7.61 -23.63
N VAL A 157 7.84 8.31 -23.76
CA VAL A 157 7.94 9.64 -24.38
C VAL A 157 9.20 9.68 -25.23
N ASP A 158 9.05 10.05 -26.49
CA ASP A 158 10.07 10.14 -27.53
C ASP A 158 10.19 11.55 -28.13
#